data_AF-A0A0B7BZB6-F1
#
_entry.id   AF-A0A0B7BZB6-F1
#
_cell.length_a   1.000
_cell.length_b   1.000
_cell.length_c   1.000
_cell.angle_alpha   90.00
_cell.angle_beta   90.00
_cell.angle_gamma   90.00
#
_symmetry.space_group_name_H-M   'P 1'
#
loop_
_entity.id
_entity.type
_entity.pdbx_description
1 polymer ?
#
loop_
_entity_poly.entity_id
_entity_poly.type
_entity_poly.pdbx_seq_one_letter_code
_entity_poly.pdbx_strand_id
1 'polypeptide(L)'
;SLKEMGDIQSGMASTVMQVYLKELMEAFFHENSQVRMTALSVVTLVLKQGLVHPVQCIPYLISMGSDSEQAIRVKADQQLQEIEKKYPGFTHMKALQGMKASYRLQKV
;
A
#
# COMPACT_ATOMS: atom_id res chain seq x y z
N SER A 1 -25.03 -21.63 -3.57
CA SER A 1 -24.70 -21.51 -5.00
C SER A 1 -23.23 -21.12 -5.17
N LEU A 2 -22.62 -21.27 -6.35
CA LEU A 2 -21.24 -20.82 -6.63
C LEU A 2 -21.00 -19.33 -6.27
N LYS A 3 -22.05 -18.50 -6.36
CA LYS A 3 -22.02 -17.09 -5.91
C LYS A 3 -21.80 -16.96 -4.40
N GLU A 4 -22.53 -17.74 -3.59
CA GLU A 4 -22.40 -17.70 -2.13
C GLU A 4 -21.02 -18.14 -1.64
N MET A 5 -20.37 -19.12 -2.31
CA MET A 5 -18.99 -19.50 -2.00
C MET A 5 -17.99 -18.36 -2.32
N GLY A 6 -18.19 -17.63 -3.41
CA GLY A 6 -17.38 -16.45 -3.76
C GLY A 6 -17.57 -15.28 -2.79
N ASP A 7 -18.80 -15.08 -2.31
CA ASP A 7 -19.15 -14.04 -1.33
C ASP A 7 -18.56 -14.35 0.06
N ILE A 8 -18.54 -15.62 0.48
CA ILE A 8 -17.91 -16.04 1.74
C ILE A 8 -16.38 -15.86 1.69
N GLN A 9 -15.74 -16.28 0.59
CA GLN A 9 -14.28 -16.14 0.42
C GLN A 9 -13.84 -14.67 0.34
N SER A 10 -14.59 -13.83 -0.36
CA SER A 10 -14.30 -12.39 -0.44
C SER A 10 -14.57 -11.68 0.89
N GLY A 11 -15.61 -12.06 1.63
CA GLY A 11 -15.90 -11.57 2.98
C GLY A 11 -14.76 -11.87 3.96
N MET A 12 -14.26 -13.11 3.98
CA MET A 12 -13.14 -13.50 4.84
C MET A 12 -11.85 -12.73 4.48
N ALA A 13 -11.54 -12.57 3.19
CA ALA A 13 -10.36 -11.83 2.75
C ALA A 13 -10.40 -10.35 3.19
N SER A 14 -11.58 -9.72 3.13
CA SER A 14 -11.76 -8.35 3.62
C SER A 14 -11.50 -8.24 5.12
N THR A 15 -12.05 -9.16 5.93
CA THR A 15 -11.82 -9.17 7.38
C THR A 15 -10.35 -9.34 7.74
N VAL A 16 -9.65 -10.29 7.08
CA VAL A 16 -8.22 -10.51 7.29
C VAL A 16 -7.44 -9.21 7.00
N MET A 17 -7.74 -8.55 5.88
CA MET A 17 -7.04 -7.31 5.54
C MET A 17 -7.35 -6.18 6.52
N GLN A 18 -8.59 -6.03 6.97
CA GLN A 18 -8.94 -5.04 7.99
C GLN A 18 -8.18 -5.25 9.31
N VAL A 19 -7.93 -6.51 9.68
CA VAL A 19 -7.19 -6.87 10.90
C VAL A 19 -5.69 -6.56 10.76
N TYR A 20 -5.06 -6.94 9.64
CA TYR A 20 -3.60 -6.90 9.49
C TYR A 20 -3.06 -5.70 8.70
N LEU A 21 -3.93 -4.80 8.21
CA LEU A 21 -3.49 -3.68 7.37
C LEU A 21 -2.47 -2.79 8.09
N LYS A 22 -2.65 -2.57 9.40
CA LYS A 22 -1.75 -1.72 10.18
C LYS A 22 -0.34 -2.31 10.24
N GLU A 23 -0.23 -3.59 10.58
CA GLU A 23 1.04 -4.33 10.65
C GLU A 23 1.70 -4.39 9.26
N LEU A 24 0.91 -4.59 8.21
CA LEU A 24 1.40 -4.53 6.83
C LEU A 24 1.97 -3.14 6.48
N MET A 25 1.31 -2.06 6.91
CA MET A 25 1.82 -0.71 6.68
C MET A 25 3.12 -0.45 7.47
N GLU A 26 3.24 -0.99 8.68
CA GLU A 26 4.47 -0.87 9.46
C GLU A 26 5.65 -1.64 8.82
N ALA A 27 5.39 -2.73 8.11
CA ALA A 27 6.40 -3.49 7.37
C ALA A 27 7.10 -2.69 6.25
N PHE A 28 6.54 -1.55 5.83
CA PHE A 28 7.19 -0.62 4.90
C PHE A 28 8.44 0.05 5.51
N PHE A 29 8.60 0.02 6.84
CA PHE A 29 9.75 0.59 7.54
C PHE A 29 10.67 -0.50 8.12
N HIS A 30 10.76 -1.64 7.45
CA HIS A 30 11.66 -2.73 7.84
C HIS A 30 13.04 -2.56 7.19
N GLU A 31 14.13 -2.87 7.92
CA GLU A 31 15.52 -2.73 7.44
C GLU A 31 15.80 -3.58 6.18
N ASN A 32 15.28 -4.81 6.16
CA ASN A 32 15.35 -5.69 5.00
C ASN A 32 14.45 -5.21 3.84
N SER A 33 15.06 -4.87 2.71
CA SER A 33 14.38 -4.38 1.50
C SER A 33 13.43 -5.41 0.88
N GLN A 34 13.69 -6.72 1.03
CA GLN A 34 12.77 -7.75 0.54
C GLN A 34 11.45 -7.71 1.29
N VAL A 35 11.46 -7.45 2.61
CA VAL A 35 10.22 -7.29 3.40
C VAL A 35 9.41 -6.10 2.90
N ARG A 36 10.07 -4.97 2.64
CA ARG A 36 9.41 -3.77 2.08
C ARG A 36 8.82 -4.04 0.69
N MET A 37 9.56 -4.71 -0.19
CA MET A 37 9.07 -5.12 -1.52
C MET A 37 7.88 -6.08 -1.44
N THR A 38 7.90 -7.05 -0.52
CA THR A 38 6.78 -7.95 -0.29
C THR A 38 5.57 -7.19 0.21
N ALA A 39 5.74 -6.28 1.19
CA ALA A 39 4.67 -5.46 1.72
C ALA A 39 4.02 -4.60 0.61
N LEU A 40 4.84 -3.94 -0.21
CA LEU A 40 4.37 -3.19 -1.39
C LEU A 40 3.59 -4.07 -2.36
N SER A 41 4.04 -5.30 -2.60
CA SER A 41 3.36 -6.25 -3.48
C SER A 41 1.99 -6.67 -2.94
N VAL A 42 1.87 -6.90 -1.63
CA VAL A 42 0.59 -7.19 -0.98
C VAL A 42 -0.34 -5.97 -1.08
N VAL A 43 0.16 -4.76 -0.82
CA VAL A 43 -0.61 -3.51 -0.93
C VAL A 43 -1.16 -3.32 -2.35
N THR A 44 -0.32 -3.48 -3.38
CA THR A 44 -0.77 -3.43 -4.79
C THR A 44 -1.90 -4.42 -5.05
N LEU A 45 -1.78 -5.67 -4.56
CA LEU A 45 -2.79 -6.70 -4.77
C LEU A 45 -4.14 -6.34 -4.12
N VAL A 46 -4.13 -5.91 -2.85
CA VAL A 46 -5.37 -5.62 -2.12
C VAL A 46 -6.04 -4.33 -2.61
N LEU A 47 -5.26 -3.36 -3.09
CA LEU A 47 -5.80 -2.17 -3.76
C LEU A 47 -6.46 -2.52 -5.11
N LYS A 48 -5.82 -3.39 -5.90
CA LYS A 48 -6.38 -3.88 -7.17
C LYS A 48 -7.70 -4.64 -6.95
N GLN A 49 -7.82 -5.39 -5.87
CA GLN A 49 -9.03 -6.12 -5.49
C GLN A 49 -10.09 -5.24 -4.81
N GLY A 50 -9.78 -3.99 -4.47
CA GLY A 50 -10.71 -3.09 -3.77
C GLY A 50 -10.95 -3.45 -2.30
N LEU A 51 -10.08 -4.25 -1.69
CA LEU A 51 -10.23 -4.69 -0.29
C LEU A 51 -9.85 -3.60 0.72
N VAL A 52 -9.07 -2.61 0.29
CA VAL A 52 -8.59 -1.50 1.12
C VAL A 52 -8.85 -0.18 0.42
N HIS A 53 -9.28 0.82 1.18
CA HIS A 53 -9.46 2.17 0.64
C HIS A 53 -8.10 2.84 0.35
N PRO A 54 -7.81 3.30 -0.89
CA PRO A 54 -6.49 3.76 -1.30
C PRO A 54 -5.86 4.83 -0.40
N VAL A 55 -6.69 5.76 0.11
CA VAL A 55 -6.23 6.86 0.98
C VAL A 55 -5.47 6.39 2.24
N GLN A 56 -5.70 5.15 2.68
CA GLN A 56 -5.02 4.57 3.84
C GLN A 56 -3.57 4.16 3.52
N CYS A 57 -3.27 3.83 2.25
CA CYS A 57 -1.96 3.34 1.81
C CYS A 57 -1.07 4.43 1.21
N ILE A 58 -1.64 5.53 0.70
CA ILE A 58 -0.90 6.57 -0.04
C ILE A 58 0.32 7.13 0.72
N PRO A 59 0.26 7.47 2.03
CA PRO A 59 1.44 7.97 2.72
C PRO A 59 2.63 7.00 2.68
N TYR A 60 2.36 5.71 2.78
CA TYR A 60 3.37 4.67 2.75
C TYR A 60 3.91 4.46 1.32
N LEU A 61 3.05 4.51 0.30
CA LEU A 61 3.47 4.48 -1.10
C LEU A 61 4.35 5.68 -1.47
N ILE A 62 4.01 6.89 -1.00
CA ILE A 62 4.87 8.09 -1.16
C ILE A 62 6.24 7.85 -0.49
N SER A 63 6.26 7.25 0.70
CA SER A 63 7.52 6.95 1.39
C SER A 63 8.42 6.01 0.58
N MET A 64 7.85 4.99 -0.06
CA MET A 64 8.59 4.04 -0.91
C MET A 64 9.19 4.69 -2.16
N GLY A 65 8.69 5.86 -2.58
CA GLY A 65 9.33 6.67 -3.62
C GLY A 65 10.74 7.15 -3.24
N SER A 66 11.09 7.11 -1.95
CA SER A 66 12.42 7.44 -1.40
C SER A 66 13.24 6.23 -0.96
N ASP A 67 12.82 5.01 -1.28
CA ASP A 67 13.55 3.79 -0.92
C ASP A 67 14.93 3.73 -1.59
N SER A 68 15.91 3.08 -0.95
CA SER A 68 17.24 2.85 -1.53
C SER A 68 17.17 1.96 -2.78
N GLU A 69 16.24 1.00 -2.81
CA GLU A 69 16.08 0.06 -3.93
C GLU A 69 15.29 0.67 -5.08
N GLN A 70 15.89 0.73 -6.27
CA GLN A 70 15.24 1.31 -7.46
C GLN A 70 13.95 0.59 -7.83
N ALA A 71 13.92 -0.75 -7.70
CA ALA A 71 12.75 -1.55 -8.03
C ALA A 71 11.54 -1.19 -7.14
N ILE A 72 11.76 -0.89 -5.87
CA ILE A 72 10.70 -0.47 -4.93
C ILE A 72 10.17 0.91 -5.34
N ARG A 73 11.07 1.87 -5.62
CA ARG A 73 10.67 3.22 -6.06
C ARG A 73 9.79 3.19 -7.30
N VAL A 74 10.20 2.44 -8.33
CA VAL A 74 9.47 2.33 -9.60
C VAL A 74 8.08 1.73 -9.38
N LYS A 75 7.98 0.65 -8.59
CA LYS A 75 6.69 0.00 -8.33
C LYS A 75 5.74 0.88 -7.51
N ALA A 76 6.28 1.62 -6.54
CA ALA A 76 5.49 2.55 -5.73
C ALA A 76 4.96 3.72 -6.58
N ASP A 77 5.79 4.28 -7.45
CA ASP A 77 5.39 5.36 -8.37
C ASP A 77 4.29 4.89 -9.34
N GLN A 78 4.44 3.69 -9.92
CA GLN A 78 3.39 3.09 -10.75
C GLN A 78 2.06 2.96 -9.99
N GLN A 79 2.10 2.47 -8.74
CA GLN A 79 0.89 2.35 -7.93
C GLN A 79 0.25 3.71 -7.62
N LEU A 80 1.05 4.74 -7.34
CA LEU A 80 0.56 6.10 -7.09
C LEU A 80 -0.09 6.69 -8.35
N GLN A 81 0.52 6.51 -9.52
CA GLN A 81 -0.05 6.95 -10.79
C GLN A 81 -1.40 6.27 -11.09
N GLU A 82 -1.52 4.96 -10.81
CA GLU A 82 -2.79 4.24 -10.95
C GLU A 82 -3.88 4.79 -10.00
N ILE A 83 -3.52 5.07 -8.74
CA ILE A 83 -4.43 5.66 -7.76
C ILE A 83 -4.86 7.05 -8.23
N GLU A 84 -3.92 7.91 -8.63
CA GLU A 84 -4.21 9.29 -9.04
C GLU A 84 -5.09 9.34 -10.30
N LYS A 85 -4.84 8.44 -11.26
CA LYS A 85 -5.67 8.31 -12.47
C LYS A 85 -7.13 7.97 -12.12
N LYS A 86 -7.34 7.12 -11.12
CA LYS A 86 -8.68 6.67 -10.70
C LYS A 86 -9.34 7.63 -9.70
N TYR A 87 -8.54 8.30 -8.88
CA TYR A 87 -8.96 9.19 -7.81
C TYR A 87 -8.11 10.48 -7.81
N PRO A 88 -8.34 11.42 -8.74
CA PRO A 88 -7.56 12.64 -8.84
C PRO A 88 -7.56 13.44 -7.52
N GLY A 89 -6.40 13.96 -7.13
CA GLY A 89 -6.16 14.75 -5.92
C GLY A 89 -5.85 13.93 -4.68
N PHE A 90 -6.01 12.60 -4.70
CA PHE A 90 -5.76 11.76 -3.52
C PHE A 90 -4.30 11.80 -3.07
N THR A 91 -3.36 11.81 -4.02
CA THR A 91 -1.93 11.91 -3.70
C THR A 91 -1.61 13.24 -3.02
N HIS A 92 -2.15 14.34 -3.56
CA HIS A 92 -1.96 15.68 -3.00
C HIS A 92 -2.50 15.78 -1.56
N MET A 93 -3.71 15.27 -1.30
CA MET A 93 -4.32 15.28 0.04
C MET A 93 -3.48 14.58 1.12
N LYS A 94 -2.61 13.65 0.72
CA LYS A 94 -1.75 12.87 1.63
C LYS A 94 -0.28 13.25 1.59
N ALA A 95 0.09 14.27 0.82
CA ALA A 95 1.49 14.66 0.60
C ALA A 95 2.27 14.93 1.89
N LEU A 96 1.66 15.67 2.84
CA LEU A 96 2.33 15.97 4.12
C LEU A 96 2.58 14.71 4.96
N GLN A 97 1.62 13.78 5.03
CA GLN A 97 1.83 12.51 5.72
C GLN A 97 2.87 11.65 5.01
N GLY A 98 2.85 11.65 3.67
CA GLY A 98 3.85 10.99 2.83
C GLY A 98 5.26 11.48 3.12
N MET A 99 5.49 12.80 3.13
CA MET A 99 6.81 13.37 3.45
C MET A 99 7.32 12.99 4.85
N LYS A 100 6.43 13.00 5.85
CA LYS A 100 6.78 12.55 7.21
C LYS A 100 7.16 11.06 7.23
N ALA A 101 6.42 10.23 6.50
CA ALA A 101 6.70 8.81 6.35
C ALA A 101 8.02 8.58 5.58
N SER A 102 8.31 9.33 4.52
CA SER A 102 9.60 9.29 3.81
C SER A 102 10.76 9.57 4.77
N TYR A 103 10.65 10.62 5.59
CA TYR A 103 11.68 10.92 6.60
C TYR A 103 11.84 9.80 7.63
N ARG A 104 10.75 9.14 8.05
CA ARG A 104 10.82 7.95 8.92
C ARG A 104 11.57 6.81 8.22
N LEU A 105 11.30 6.55 6.94
CA LEU A 105 11.97 5.51 6.17
C LEU A 105 13.49 5.72 6.10
N GLN A 106 13.96 6.96 6.00
CA GLN A 106 15.40 7.25 5.96
C GLN A 106 16.14 6.99 7.28
N LYS A 107 15.42 6.63 8.35
CA LYS A 107 15.99 6.25 9.65
C LYS A 107 16.05 4.75 9.88
N VAL A 108 15.55 3.98 8.91
CA VAL A 108 15.57 2.52 8.89
C VAL A 108 16.85 2.05 8.23
#